data_AF-A0AAE2W1C1-F1
#
_entry.id   AF-A0AAE2W1C1-F1
#
_cell.length_a   1.000
_cell.length_b   1.000
_cell.length_c   1.000
_cell.angle_alpha   90.00
_cell.angle_beta   90.00
_cell.angle_gamma   90.00
#
_symmetry.space_group_name_H-M   'P 1'
#
loop_
_entity.id
_entity.type
_entity.pdbx_description
1 polymer ?
#
loop_
_entity_poly.entity_id
_entity_poly.type
_entity_poly.pdbx_seq_one_letter_code
_entity_poly.pdbx_strand_id
1 'polypeptide(L)'
;MAEKLSGSVGKGGKNNAADVTIVQKLLNPFAGEVGFAKFKTDGANSKKLEAAIGEFQTCVCKFRADGRVDPGKNTIKKLNAGVAKAKSEKKAEEKREEKAKEDQRQQMKVKMKKQMEAEAKAQKVPPTMWETLWGDIEKKADSFYDTYIASAQKKGDAPSKAAPKISEMCTKEMMTDVKKELKKIDTGGTLYPGRVEGKTSGVNKKIIDILTEVSSHYEGTTIKVVSGLRNKAGQASAMYNGWAKHLNKYGKNGDIYWFVRQSKYQDLWKELDDFHAAKNKAGFVKCMKDKAPWGSVSRHMTGQAVDISTSTDKKIIKALGMCMRYLAETDGNSEGIKCHHFDDKTGLVWPIPESLRKKFP
;
A
#
# COMPACT_ATOMS: atom_id res chain seq x y z
N MET A 1 -52.51 25.96 -13.37
CA MET A 1 -52.73 26.31 -11.95
C MET A 1 -52.94 25.02 -11.17
N ALA A 2 -52.62 24.98 -9.88
CA ALA A 2 -52.91 23.80 -9.06
C ALA A 2 -54.43 23.68 -8.85
N GLU A 3 -54.99 22.50 -9.13
CA GLU A 3 -56.41 22.24 -8.94
C GLU A 3 -56.75 22.24 -7.44
N LYS A 4 -57.87 22.85 -7.07
CA LYS A 4 -58.38 22.91 -5.69
C LYS A 4 -59.68 22.12 -5.61
N LEU A 5 -59.83 21.33 -4.54
CA LEU A 5 -61.06 20.59 -4.26
C LEU A 5 -61.94 21.38 -3.29
N SER A 6 -63.25 21.40 -3.53
CA SER A 6 -64.25 22.00 -2.64
C SER A 6 -64.62 21.10 -1.45
N GLY A 7 -64.46 19.79 -1.62
CA GLY A 7 -64.71 18.75 -0.63
C GLY A 7 -63.77 17.56 -0.81
N SER A 8 -63.87 16.59 0.10
CA SER A 8 -63.07 15.36 0.03
C SER A 8 -63.62 14.38 -1.00
N VAL A 9 -62.73 13.65 -1.65
CA VAL A 9 -63.05 12.66 -2.71
C VAL A 9 -62.52 11.29 -2.31
N GLY A 10 -63.26 10.23 -2.62
CA GLY A 10 -62.92 8.84 -2.31
C GLY A 10 -63.67 8.32 -1.08
N LYS A 11 -63.05 7.39 -0.35
CA LYS A 11 -63.69 6.61 0.71
C LYS A 11 -64.21 7.50 1.83
N GLY A 12 -65.53 7.51 2.03
CA GLY A 12 -66.18 8.36 3.04
C GLY A 12 -66.03 9.87 2.80
N GLY A 13 -65.70 10.28 1.57
CA GLY A 13 -65.62 11.69 1.17
C GLY A 13 -66.98 12.30 0.81
N LYS A 14 -67.02 13.63 0.64
CA LYS A 14 -68.21 14.34 0.13
C LYS A 14 -68.54 13.96 -1.32
N ASN A 15 -67.52 13.63 -2.12
CA ASN A 15 -67.67 13.14 -3.49
C ASN A 15 -68.48 14.05 -4.42
N ASN A 16 -68.31 15.38 -4.29
CA ASN A 16 -68.88 16.34 -5.23
C ASN A 16 -68.41 16.00 -6.65
N ALA A 17 -69.32 15.93 -7.62
CA ALA A 17 -69.01 15.46 -8.98
C ALA A 17 -67.86 16.24 -9.66
N ALA A 18 -67.79 17.55 -9.43
CA ALA A 18 -66.69 18.39 -9.93
C ALA A 18 -65.32 18.00 -9.33
N ASP A 19 -65.26 17.76 -8.02
CA ASP A 19 -64.02 17.36 -7.34
C ASP A 19 -63.60 15.95 -7.77
N VAL A 20 -64.56 15.04 -7.94
CA VAL A 20 -64.29 13.67 -8.44
C VAL A 20 -63.70 13.72 -9.85
N THR A 21 -64.26 14.57 -10.72
CA THR A 21 -63.74 14.77 -12.10
C THR A 21 -62.29 15.26 -12.07
N ILE A 22 -61.97 16.21 -11.18
CA ILE A 22 -60.60 16.71 -10.98
C ILE A 22 -59.68 15.55 -10.56
N VAL A 23 -60.06 14.77 -9.56
CA VAL A 23 -59.24 13.65 -9.07
C VAL A 23 -59.04 12.57 -10.12
N GLN A 24 -60.09 12.17 -10.85
CA GLN A 24 -59.99 11.23 -11.98
C GLN A 24 -59.01 11.74 -13.05
N LYS A 25 -59.11 13.01 -13.43
CA LYS A 25 -58.22 13.65 -14.42
C LYS A 25 -56.76 13.65 -13.95
N LEU A 26 -56.52 13.96 -12.68
CA LEU A 26 -55.16 13.99 -12.11
C LEU A 26 -54.56 12.61 -11.86
N LEU A 27 -55.38 11.59 -11.58
CA LEU A 27 -54.92 10.21 -11.38
C LEU A 27 -54.60 9.49 -12.69
N ASN A 28 -55.33 9.76 -13.77
CA ASN A 28 -55.15 9.07 -15.05
C ASN A 28 -53.71 9.04 -15.59
N PRO A 29 -52.90 10.11 -15.45
CA PRO A 29 -51.47 10.07 -15.79
C PRO A 29 -50.64 9.05 -14.99
N PHE A 30 -51.03 8.73 -13.76
CA PHE A 30 -50.33 7.78 -12.88
C PHE A 30 -50.73 6.32 -13.10
N ALA A 31 -51.80 6.07 -13.86
CA ALA A 31 -52.38 4.75 -14.10
C ALA A 31 -51.33 3.67 -14.45
N GLY A 32 -50.43 3.96 -15.39
CA GLY A 32 -49.39 3.02 -15.82
C GLY A 32 -48.25 2.82 -14.82
N GLU A 33 -47.90 3.84 -14.03
CA GLU A 33 -46.81 3.75 -13.03
C GLU A 33 -47.27 3.01 -11.76
N VAL A 34 -48.53 3.21 -11.38
CA VAL A 34 -49.10 2.66 -10.14
C VAL A 34 -49.81 1.32 -10.39
N GLY A 35 -50.20 1.02 -11.63
CA GLY A 35 -50.79 -0.28 -12.00
C GLY A 35 -52.32 -0.33 -11.89
N PHE A 36 -53.02 0.78 -12.14
CA PHE A 36 -54.49 0.82 -12.23
C PHE A 36 -54.98 1.24 -13.62
N ALA A 37 -56.23 0.92 -13.96
CA ALA A 37 -56.83 1.31 -15.24
C ALA A 37 -57.24 2.78 -15.25
N LYS A 38 -57.10 3.46 -16.41
CA LYS A 38 -57.56 4.85 -16.57
C LYS A 38 -59.08 4.94 -16.36
N PHE A 39 -59.51 6.00 -15.69
CA PHE A 39 -60.90 6.32 -15.44
C PHE A 39 -61.48 7.17 -16.56
N LYS A 40 -62.77 6.92 -16.86
CA LYS A 40 -63.60 7.93 -17.51
C LYS A 40 -63.76 9.10 -16.53
N THR A 41 -63.59 10.32 -17.01
CA THR A 41 -63.72 11.55 -16.19
C THR A 41 -65.19 11.98 -16.15
N ASP A 42 -66.02 11.24 -15.43
CA ASP A 42 -67.48 11.43 -15.36
C ASP A 42 -67.96 12.00 -14.01
N GLY A 43 -67.05 12.20 -13.05
CA GLY A 43 -67.40 12.70 -11.73
C GLY A 43 -68.06 11.66 -10.80
N ALA A 44 -68.12 10.39 -11.20
CA ALA A 44 -68.70 9.32 -10.38
C ALA A 44 -67.64 8.69 -9.45
N ASN A 45 -67.89 8.74 -8.14
CA ASN A 45 -67.07 7.98 -7.19
C ASN A 45 -67.40 6.48 -7.30
N SER A 46 -66.37 5.64 -7.33
CA SER A 46 -66.51 4.18 -7.41
C SER A 46 -65.49 3.49 -6.53
N LYS A 47 -65.76 2.23 -6.13
CA LYS A 47 -64.79 1.40 -5.40
C LYS A 47 -63.45 1.28 -6.13
N LYS A 48 -63.46 1.34 -7.46
CA LYS A 48 -62.24 1.33 -8.29
C LYS A 48 -61.44 2.63 -8.13
N LEU A 49 -62.11 3.77 -8.08
CA LEU A 49 -61.47 5.07 -7.82
C LEU A 49 -60.87 5.11 -6.41
N GLU A 50 -61.60 4.65 -5.41
CA GLU A 50 -61.12 4.55 -4.02
C GLU A 50 -59.87 3.68 -3.91
N ALA A 51 -59.86 2.52 -4.58
CA ALA A 51 -58.70 1.64 -4.66
C ALA A 51 -57.51 2.34 -5.34
N ALA A 52 -57.71 3.03 -6.47
CA ALA A 52 -56.64 3.74 -7.16
C ALA A 52 -56.08 4.92 -6.36
N ILE A 53 -56.92 5.62 -5.57
CA ILE A 53 -56.44 6.62 -4.61
C ILE A 53 -55.53 5.95 -3.57
N GLY A 54 -55.95 4.80 -3.05
CA GLY A 54 -55.14 4.03 -2.10
C GLY A 54 -53.80 3.58 -2.69
N GLU A 55 -53.79 3.03 -3.90
CA GLU A 55 -52.56 2.63 -4.58
C GLU A 55 -51.64 3.84 -4.84
N PHE A 56 -52.19 4.97 -5.29
CA PHE A 56 -51.43 6.20 -5.46
C PHE A 56 -50.78 6.68 -4.14
N GLN A 57 -51.54 6.64 -3.04
CA GLN A 57 -51.02 7.01 -1.72
C GLN A 57 -49.89 6.09 -1.25
N THR A 58 -50.03 4.78 -1.45
CA THR A 58 -49.01 3.79 -1.08
C THR A 58 -47.76 3.94 -1.97
N CYS A 59 -47.93 3.96 -3.29
CA CYS A 59 -46.83 3.89 -4.24
C CYS A 59 -46.11 5.24 -4.43
N VAL A 60 -46.87 6.35 -4.52
CA VAL A 60 -46.33 7.67 -4.86
C VAL A 60 -46.17 8.54 -3.61
N CYS A 61 -47.15 8.54 -2.70
CA CYS A 61 -47.06 9.37 -1.50
C CYS A 61 -46.28 8.72 -0.34
N LYS A 62 -46.03 7.41 -0.39
CA LYS A 62 -45.27 6.64 0.61
C LYS A 62 -45.84 6.71 2.03
N PHE A 63 -47.17 6.77 2.17
CA PHE A 63 -47.84 6.66 3.46
C PHE A 63 -48.97 5.63 3.42
N ARG A 64 -49.43 5.22 4.61
CA ARG A 64 -50.53 4.25 4.74
C ARG A 64 -51.77 4.77 4.05
N ALA A 65 -52.22 4.07 3.00
CA ALA A 65 -53.40 4.45 2.24
C ALA A 65 -54.67 4.51 3.10
N ASP A 66 -55.46 5.56 2.89
CA ASP A 66 -56.80 5.73 3.44
C ASP A 66 -57.89 5.74 2.35
N GLY A 67 -57.49 5.81 1.08
CA GLY A 67 -58.40 5.83 -0.07
C GLY A 67 -59.16 7.15 -0.22
N ARG A 68 -58.67 8.24 0.38
CA ARG A 68 -59.34 9.56 0.40
C ARG A 68 -58.39 10.70 0.04
N VAL A 69 -58.90 11.63 -0.78
CA VAL A 69 -58.21 12.88 -1.15
C VAL A 69 -58.90 14.04 -0.45
N ASP A 70 -58.23 14.63 0.54
CA ASP A 70 -58.72 15.80 1.25
C ASP A 70 -58.19 17.12 0.64
N PRO A 71 -59.01 18.19 0.63
CA PRO A 71 -58.57 19.52 0.18
C PRO A 71 -57.32 20.01 0.94
N GLY A 72 -56.34 20.51 0.19
CA GLY A 72 -55.10 21.09 0.75
C GLY A 72 -54.12 20.10 1.40
N LYS A 73 -54.42 18.79 1.42
CA LYS A 73 -53.55 17.76 2.02
C LYS A 73 -52.52 17.22 1.01
N ASN A 74 -51.68 16.29 1.47
CA ASN A 74 -50.53 15.80 0.70
C ASN A 74 -50.91 15.08 -0.59
N THR A 75 -52.00 14.30 -0.59
CA THR A 75 -52.46 13.56 -1.78
C THR A 75 -52.73 14.49 -2.96
N ILE A 76 -53.53 15.55 -2.75
CA ILE A 76 -53.85 16.51 -3.81
C ILE A 76 -52.63 17.34 -4.23
N LYS A 77 -51.70 17.64 -3.31
CA LYS A 77 -50.42 18.29 -3.66
C LYS A 77 -49.56 17.43 -4.59
N LYS A 78 -49.47 16.12 -4.35
CA LYS A 78 -48.72 15.18 -5.20
C LYS A 78 -49.41 14.94 -6.54
N LEU A 79 -50.74 14.86 -6.56
CA LEU A 79 -51.51 14.79 -7.81
C LEU A 79 -51.28 16.02 -8.69
N ASN A 80 -51.37 17.22 -8.12
CA ASN A 80 -51.12 18.48 -8.82
C ASN A 80 -49.67 18.63 -9.31
N ALA A 81 -48.70 18.07 -8.59
CA ALA A 81 -47.31 18.06 -9.01
C ALA A 81 -47.06 17.21 -10.28
N GLY A 82 -47.92 16.22 -10.54
CA GLY A 82 -47.88 15.39 -11.74
C GLY A 82 -46.79 14.31 -11.75
N VAL A 83 -46.88 13.43 -12.75
CA VAL A 83 -46.04 12.23 -12.90
C VAL A 83 -44.56 12.59 -13.07
N ALA A 84 -44.26 13.67 -13.78
CA ALA A 84 -42.89 14.11 -14.02
C ALA A 84 -42.16 14.40 -12.70
N LYS A 85 -42.82 15.13 -11.78
CA LYS A 85 -42.24 15.41 -10.46
C LYS A 85 -42.09 14.14 -9.63
N ALA A 86 -43.11 13.28 -9.59
CA ALA A 86 -43.05 12.02 -8.85
C ALA A 86 -41.89 11.11 -9.34
N LYS A 87 -41.70 11.00 -10.66
CA LYS A 87 -40.57 10.28 -11.27
C LYS A 87 -39.22 10.90 -10.90
N SER A 88 -39.14 12.23 -10.90
CA SER A 88 -37.90 12.93 -10.51
C SER A 88 -37.55 12.72 -9.04
N GLU A 89 -38.55 12.69 -8.15
CA GLU A 89 -38.37 12.45 -6.71
C GLU A 89 -37.96 10.99 -6.47
N LYS A 90 -38.61 10.01 -7.12
CA LYS A 90 -38.24 8.59 -7.06
C LYS A 90 -36.80 8.36 -7.52
N LYS A 91 -36.41 8.93 -8.67
CA LYS A 91 -35.03 8.84 -9.18
C LYS A 91 -34.03 9.52 -8.24
N ALA A 92 -34.40 10.63 -7.61
CA ALA A 92 -33.56 11.31 -6.63
C ALA A 92 -33.38 10.48 -5.35
N GLU A 93 -34.44 9.80 -4.90
CA GLU A 93 -34.41 8.87 -3.78
C GLU A 93 -33.54 7.65 -4.09
N GLU A 94 -33.73 6.98 -5.23
CA GLU A 94 -32.90 5.87 -5.70
C GLU A 94 -31.42 6.26 -5.76
N LYS A 95 -31.09 7.46 -6.28
CA LYS A 95 -29.72 7.97 -6.31
C LYS A 95 -29.15 8.22 -4.91
N ARG A 96 -29.96 8.72 -3.98
CA ARG A 96 -29.55 8.94 -2.58
C ARG A 96 -29.29 7.61 -1.87
N GLU A 97 -30.15 6.62 -2.09
CA GLU A 97 -30.01 5.26 -1.56
C GLU A 97 -28.76 4.57 -2.08
N GLU A 98 -28.51 4.63 -3.40
CA GLU A 98 -27.30 4.06 -4.00
C GLU A 98 -26.04 4.76 -3.51
N LYS A 99 -26.07 6.09 -3.37
CA LYS A 99 -24.96 6.83 -2.78
C LYS A 99 -24.72 6.43 -1.32
N ALA A 100 -25.76 6.32 -0.51
CA ALA A 100 -25.62 5.94 0.90
C ALA A 100 -25.02 4.52 1.05
N LYS A 101 -25.45 3.58 0.20
CA LYS A 101 -24.87 2.23 0.10
C LYS A 101 -23.38 2.29 -0.26
N GLU A 102 -23.01 3.04 -1.30
CA GLU A 102 -21.60 3.15 -1.72
C GLU A 102 -20.73 3.85 -0.67
N ASP A 103 -21.23 4.93 -0.05
CA ASP A 103 -20.51 5.62 1.03
C ASP A 103 -20.25 4.66 2.21
N GLN A 104 -21.22 3.82 2.58
CA GLN A 104 -21.04 2.79 3.62
C GLN A 104 -20.02 1.71 3.20
N ARG A 105 -20.06 1.26 1.94
CA ARG A 105 -19.08 0.32 1.38
C ARG A 105 -17.66 0.88 1.47
N GLN A 106 -17.46 2.14 1.09
CA GLN A 106 -16.15 2.79 1.16
C GLN A 106 -15.68 2.98 2.60
N GLN A 107 -16.56 3.40 3.52
CA GLN A 107 -16.23 3.50 4.94
C GLN A 107 -15.80 2.15 5.53
N MET A 108 -16.49 1.07 5.16
CA MET A 108 -16.14 -0.30 5.55
C MET A 108 -14.74 -0.69 5.05
N LYS A 109 -14.43 -0.47 3.77
CA LYS A 109 -13.11 -0.76 3.19
C LYS A 109 -11.99 -0.01 3.88
N VAL A 110 -12.16 1.29 4.11
CA VAL A 110 -11.16 2.11 4.82
C VAL A 110 -10.93 1.60 6.24
N LYS A 111 -12.01 1.28 6.96
CA LYS A 111 -11.92 0.73 8.32
C LYS A 111 -11.19 -0.62 8.33
N MET A 112 -11.55 -1.52 7.42
CA MET A 112 -10.91 -2.83 7.29
C MET A 112 -9.43 -2.72 6.93
N LYS A 113 -9.07 -1.88 5.95
CA LYS A 113 -7.67 -1.69 5.54
C LYS A 113 -6.82 -1.19 6.72
N LYS A 114 -7.33 -0.21 7.48
CA LYS A 114 -6.65 0.31 8.68
C LYS A 114 -6.48 -0.77 9.76
N GLN A 115 -7.49 -1.62 9.97
CA GLN A 115 -7.41 -2.72 10.94
C GLN A 115 -6.42 -3.80 10.49
N MET A 116 -6.40 -4.11 9.20
CA MET A 116 -5.45 -5.04 8.60
C MET A 116 -4.01 -4.53 8.70
N GLU A 117 -3.77 -3.26 8.41
CA GLU A 117 -2.45 -2.62 8.57
C GLU A 117 -1.97 -2.71 10.02
N ALA A 118 -2.85 -2.42 10.99
CA ALA A 118 -2.52 -2.53 12.41
C ALA A 118 -2.18 -3.99 12.83
N GLU A 119 -2.95 -4.96 12.34
CA GLU A 119 -2.70 -6.39 12.59
C GLU A 119 -1.41 -6.87 11.92
N ALA A 120 -1.17 -6.47 10.66
CA ALA A 120 0.06 -6.77 9.93
C ALA A 120 1.28 -6.21 10.66
N LYS A 121 1.21 -4.96 11.14
CA LYS A 121 2.27 -4.34 11.94
C LYS A 121 2.49 -5.10 13.26
N ALA A 122 1.42 -5.52 13.95
CA ALA A 122 1.53 -6.32 15.17
C ALA A 122 2.22 -7.68 14.92
N GLN A 123 2.02 -8.26 13.74
CA GLN A 123 2.65 -9.51 13.31
C GLN A 123 3.99 -9.30 12.57
N LYS A 124 4.48 -8.05 12.49
CA LYS A 124 5.69 -7.65 11.76
C LYS A 124 5.72 -8.11 10.29
N VAL A 125 4.54 -8.12 9.64
CA VAL A 125 4.40 -8.41 8.22
C VAL A 125 4.77 -7.16 7.41
N PRO A 126 5.69 -7.24 6.44
CA PRO A 126 6.09 -6.09 5.62
C PRO A 126 4.91 -5.48 4.84
N PRO A 127 4.93 -4.14 4.59
CA PRO A 127 3.89 -3.46 3.82
C PRO A 127 3.53 -4.12 2.50
N THR A 128 4.53 -4.49 1.71
CA THR A 128 4.35 -5.09 0.39
C THR A 128 3.57 -6.42 0.43
N MET A 129 3.75 -7.21 1.49
CA MET A 129 3.11 -8.51 1.64
C MET A 129 1.64 -8.36 2.05
N TRP A 130 1.35 -7.51 3.03
CA TRP A 130 -0.04 -7.32 3.46
C TRP A 130 -0.84 -6.50 2.44
N GLU A 131 -0.23 -5.56 1.72
CA GLU A 131 -0.89 -4.82 0.63
C GLU A 131 -1.33 -5.75 -0.51
N THR A 132 -0.53 -6.77 -0.82
CA THR A 132 -0.91 -7.81 -1.79
C THR A 132 -2.11 -8.61 -1.28
N LEU A 133 -2.07 -9.07 -0.02
CA LEU A 133 -3.19 -9.77 0.62
C LEU A 133 -4.46 -8.90 0.69
N TRP A 134 -4.32 -7.59 0.88
CA TRP A 134 -5.46 -6.66 0.93
C TRP A 134 -6.25 -6.69 -0.38
N GLY A 135 -5.59 -6.81 -1.54
CA GLY A 135 -6.27 -6.89 -2.83
C GLY A 135 -7.24 -8.07 -2.95
N ASP A 136 -6.90 -9.22 -2.36
CA ASP A 136 -7.75 -10.40 -2.35
C ASP A 136 -8.87 -10.30 -1.30
N ILE A 137 -8.55 -9.79 -0.11
CA ILE A 137 -9.52 -9.53 0.96
C ILE A 137 -10.55 -8.49 0.52
N GLU A 138 -10.13 -7.43 -0.19
CA GLU A 138 -11.03 -6.39 -0.70
C GLU A 138 -12.06 -6.96 -1.68
N LYS A 139 -11.62 -7.78 -2.64
CA LYS A 139 -12.53 -8.45 -3.58
C LYS A 139 -13.52 -9.37 -2.87
N LYS A 140 -13.06 -10.11 -1.85
CA LYS A 140 -13.92 -10.99 -1.05
C LYS A 140 -14.94 -10.17 -0.25
N ALA A 141 -14.52 -9.06 0.35
CA ALA A 141 -15.39 -8.14 1.08
C ALA A 141 -16.46 -7.54 0.16
N ASP A 142 -16.07 -7.15 -1.06
CA ASP A 142 -16.98 -6.64 -2.08
C ASP A 142 -18.07 -7.66 -2.44
N SER A 143 -17.67 -8.89 -2.75
CA SER A 143 -18.61 -9.97 -3.08
C SER A 143 -19.55 -10.29 -1.91
N PHE A 144 -19.03 -10.28 -0.68
CA PHE A 144 -19.82 -10.51 0.52
C PHE A 144 -20.85 -9.39 0.71
N TYR A 145 -20.41 -8.13 0.63
CA TYR A 145 -21.27 -6.96 0.79
C TYR A 145 -22.43 -6.95 -0.23
N ASP A 146 -22.13 -7.14 -1.51
CA ASP A 146 -23.11 -7.12 -2.59
C ASP A 146 -24.17 -8.24 -2.42
N THR A 147 -23.73 -9.43 -1.98
CA THR A 147 -24.63 -10.57 -1.71
C THR A 147 -25.63 -10.25 -0.59
N TYR A 148 -25.16 -9.66 0.52
CA TYR A 148 -26.02 -9.35 1.66
C TYR A 148 -26.93 -8.14 1.38
N ILE A 149 -26.48 -7.15 0.62
CA ILE A 149 -27.32 -6.03 0.17
C ILE A 149 -28.46 -6.56 -0.72
N ALA A 150 -28.16 -7.41 -1.69
CA ALA A 150 -29.18 -8.02 -2.55
C ALA A 150 -30.19 -8.85 -1.74
N SER A 151 -29.73 -9.57 -0.71
CA SER A 151 -30.60 -10.31 0.21
C SER A 151 -31.52 -9.40 1.03
N ALA A 152 -31.01 -8.27 1.53
CA ALA A 152 -31.81 -7.28 2.26
C ALA A 152 -32.87 -6.62 1.35
N GLN A 153 -32.50 -6.26 0.12
CA GLN A 153 -33.43 -5.71 -0.86
C GLN A 153 -34.57 -6.69 -1.20
N LYS A 154 -34.28 -8.00 -1.32
CA LYS A 154 -35.31 -9.04 -1.50
C LYS A 154 -36.29 -9.12 -0.33
N LYS A 155 -35.89 -8.70 0.87
CA LYS A 155 -36.74 -8.62 2.07
C LYS A 155 -37.50 -7.29 2.18
N GLY A 156 -37.30 -6.37 1.24
CA GLY A 156 -37.94 -5.05 1.24
C GLY A 156 -37.21 -3.99 2.06
N ASP A 157 -36.00 -4.28 2.56
CA ASP A 157 -35.21 -3.28 3.27
C ASP A 157 -34.61 -2.26 2.29
N ALA A 158 -34.72 -0.98 2.64
CA ALA A 158 -34.02 0.08 1.93
C ALA A 158 -32.49 -0.10 2.08
N PRO A 159 -31.69 0.01 0.99
CA PRO A 159 -30.24 -0.14 1.04
C PRO A 159 -29.58 0.73 2.12
N SER A 160 -30.02 1.99 2.27
CA SER A 160 -29.49 2.92 3.28
C SER A 160 -29.67 2.42 4.71
N LYS A 161 -30.72 1.65 4.99
CA LYS A 161 -30.99 1.09 6.31
C LYS A 161 -30.22 -0.20 6.57
N ALA A 162 -30.05 -1.05 5.55
CA ALA A 162 -29.36 -2.32 5.68
C ALA A 162 -27.84 -2.18 5.65
N ALA A 163 -27.31 -1.21 4.89
CA ALA A 163 -25.90 -1.03 4.62
C ALA A 163 -24.99 -0.92 5.87
N PRO A 164 -25.34 -0.18 6.95
CA PRO A 164 -24.48 -0.09 8.12
C PRO A 164 -24.29 -1.44 8.83
N LYS A 165 -25.36 -2.20 9.03
CA LYS A 165 -25.32 -3.52 9.67
C LYS A 165 -24.55 -4.53 8.83
N ILE A 166 -24.76 -4.52 7.51
CA ILE A 166 -24.04 -5.39 6.58
C ILE A 166 -22.54 -5.04 6.56
N SER A 167 -22.19 -3.75 6.60
CA SER A 167 -20.79 -3.29 6.67
C SER A 167 -20.09 -3.81 7.93
N GLU A 168 -20.77 -3.77 9.08
CA GLU A 168 -20.23 -4.30 10.34
C GLU A 168 -20.02 -5.82 10.30
N MET A 169 -21.01 -6.56 9.78
CA MET A 169 -20.90 -8.01 9.58
C MET A 169 -19.74 -8.36 8.66
N CYS A 170 -19.62 -7.68 7.51
CA CYS A 170 -18.56 -7.88 6.54
C CYS A 170 -17.18 -7.60 7.17
N THR A 171 -17.04 -6.48 7.90
CA THR A 171 -15.79 -6.15 8.61
C THR A 171 -15.39 -7.26 9.58
N LYS A 172 -16.32 -7.77 10.39
CA LYS A 172 -16.05 -8.82 11.38
C LYS A 172 -15.61 -10.13 10.73
N GLU A 173 -16.32 -10.56 9.69
CA GLU A 173 -16.01 -11.79 8.95
C GLU A 173 -14.63 -11.68 8.30
N MET A 174 -14.39 -10.61 7.53
CA MET A 174 -13.14 -10.44 6.79
C MET A 174 -11.94 -10.27 7.72
N MET A 175 -12.08 -9.62 8.87
CA MET A 175 -10.98 -9.52 9.84
C MET A 175 -10.60 -10.86 10.47
N THR A 176 -11.52 -11.82 10.51
CA THR A 176 -11.21 -13.21 10.92
C THR A 176 -10.32 -13.87 9.89
N ASP A 177 -10.63 -13.70 8.61
CA ASP A 177 -9.80 -14.20 7.50
C ASP A 177 -8.44 -13.51 7.44
N VAL A 178 -8.39 -12.18 7.58
CA VAL A 178 -7.13 -11.40 7.61
C VAL A 178 -6.19 -11.97 8.67
N LYS A 179 -6.67 -12.19 9.90
CA LYS A 179 -5.84 -12.76 10.97
C LYS A 179 -5.34 -14.17 10.66
N LYS A 180 -6.13 -14.97 9.95
CA LYS A 180 -5.73 -16.32 9.52
C LYS A 180 -4.69 -16.28 8.42
N GLU A 181 -4.86 -15.43 7.41
CA GLU A 181 -3.95 -15.33 6.26
C GLU A 181 -2.63 -14.64 6.65
N LEU A 182 -2.66 -13.59 7.47
CA LEU A 182 -1.43 -12.95 7.96
C LEU A 182 -0.52 -13.95 8.70
N LYS A 183 -1.09 -14.87 9.49
CA LYS A 183 -0.33 -15.92 10.19
C LYS A 183 0.36 -16.92 9.27
N LYS A 184 -0.10 -17.05 8.02
CA LYS A 184 0.51 -17.94 7.03
C LYS A 184 1.64 -17.27 6.24
N ILE A 185 1.74 -15.95 6.31
CA ILE A 185 2.81 -15.22 5.63
C ILE A 185 4.11 -15.56 6.34
N ASP A 186 4.91 -16.42 5.70
CA ASP A 186 6.30 -16.60 6.08
C ASP A 186 7.04 -15.31 5.71
N THR A 187 7.40 -14.52 6.71
CA THR A 187 8.23 -13.33 6.50
C THR A 187 9.66 -13.72 6.13
N GLY A 188 10.04 -15.00 6.18
CA GLY A 188 11.39 -15.49 5.91
C GLY A 188 12.43 -14.85 6.83
N GLY A 189 12.01 -14.31 7.96
CA GLY A 189 12.83 -13.44 8.82
C GLY A 189 13.16 -12.06 8.23
N THR A 190 12.69 -11.73 7.02
CA THR A 190 12.78 -10.39 6.42
C THR A 190 11.63 -9.54 6.93
N LEU A 191 11.96 -8.58 7.81
CA LEU A 191 10.97 -7.78 8.52
C LEU A 191 10.66 -6.47 7.77
N TYR A 192 11.55 -6.04 6.89
CA TYR A 192 11.54 -4.72 6.25
C TYR A 192 12.11 -4.78 4.83
N PRO A 193 11.79 -3.84 3.92
CA PRO A 193 12.47 -3.78 2.62
C PRO A 193 13.95 -3.46 2.81
N GLY A 194 14.84 -4.31 2.29
CA GLY A 194 16.28 -4.07 2.31
C GLY A 194 16.67 -2.82 1.53
N ARG A 195 17.59 -2.02 2.07
CA ARG A 195 18.06 -0.75 1.50
C ARG A 195 19.57 -0.67 1.51
N VAL A 196 20.16 -0.60 0.32
CA VAL A 196 21.60 -0.39 0.12
C VAL A 196 21.78 0.80 -0.82
N GLU A 197 22.63 1.75 -0.43
CA GLU A 197 22.92 2.94 -1.23
C GLU A 197 24.42 3.24 -1.30
N GLY A 198 24.81 4.18 -2.16
CA GLY A 198 26.19 4.65 -2.28
C GLY A 198 26.95 4.01 -3.45
N LYS A 199 28.25 3.75 -3.27
CA LYS A 199 29.16 3.30 -4.33
C LYS A 199 29.03 1.79 -4.60
N THR A 200 27.87 1.34 -5.07
CA THR A 200 27.56 -0.09 -5.32
C THR A 200 27.90 -0.57 -6.73
N SER A 201 28.14 0.34 -7.67
CA SER A 201 28.42 -0.01 -9.07
C SER A 201 29.64 -0.92 -9.18
N GLY A 202 29.49 -2.04 -9.90
CA GLY A 202 30.55 -3.02 -10.15
C GLY A 202 30.94 -3.88 -8.94
N VAL A 203 30.27 -3.76 -7.80
CA VAL A 203 30.41 -4.68 -6.67
C VAL A 203 29.79 -6.03 -7.04
N ASN A 204 30.40 -7.13 -6.57
CA ASN A 204 29.88 -8.48 -6.74
C ASN A 204 28.42 -8.55 -6.28
N LYS A 205 27.54 -9.04 -7.16
CA LYS A 205 26.10 -9.13 -6.91
C LYS A 205 25.77 -9.85 -5.60
N LYS A 206 26.47 -10.93 -5.25
CA LYS A 206 26.23 -11.67 -4.00
C LYS A 206 26.50 -10.82 -2.74
N ILE A 207 27.46 -9.90 -2.79
CA ILE A 207 27.71 -8.97 -1.69
C ILE A 207 26.54 -8.00 -1.56
N ILE A 208 26.06 -7.43 -2.68
CA ILE A 208 24.90 -6.53 -2.68
C ILE A 208 23.64 -7.25 -2.18
N ASP A 209 23.43 -8.50 -2.59
CA ASP A 209 22.29 -9.31 -2.15
C ASP A 209 22.36 -9.58 -0.64
N ILE A 210 23.54 -9.92 -0.09
CA ILE A 210 23.76 -10.07 1.36
C ILE A 210 23.50 -8.75 2.11
N LEU A 211 24.03 -7.62 1.62
CA LEU A 211 23.79 -6.31 2.24
C LEU A 211 22.28 -6.00 2.28
N THR A 212 21.58 -6.27 1.18
CA THR A 212 20.13 -6.04 1.05
C THR A 212 19.35 -6.93 1.99
N GLU A 213 19.63 -8.23 2.01
CA GLU A 213 18.99 -9.22 2.87
C GLU A 213 19.23 -8.91 4.36
N VAL A 214 20.47 -8.59 4.76
CA VAL A 214 20.76 -8.22 6.15
C VAL A 214 20.07 -6.91 6.52
N SER A 215 20.09 -5.89 5.66
CA SER A 215 19.34 -4.65 5.87
C SER A 215 17.84 -4.90 6.06
N SER A 216 17.26 -5.84 5.29
CA SER A 216 15.84 -6.21 5.38
C SER A 216 15.43 -6.80 6.74
N HIS A 217 16.40 -7.27 7.52
CA HIS A 217 16.17 -7.81 8.87
C HIS A 217 16.00 -6.70 9.92
N TYR A 218 16.45 -5.47 9.64
CA TYR A 218 16.51 -4.36 10.61
C TYR A 218 15.62 -3.18 10.18
N GLU A 219 14.80 -2.66 11.09
CA GLU A 219 13.76 -1.68 10.77
C GLU A 219 14.32 -0.41 10.14
N GLY A 220 13.85 -0.10 8.92
CA GLY A 220 14.14 1.15 8.22
C GLY A 220 15.63 1.44 7.97
N THR A 221 16.51 0.45 8.12
CA THR A 221 17.95 0.73 8.16
C THR A 221 18.57 0.63 6.77
N THR A 222 19.19 1.72 6.32
CA THR A 222 19.90 1.78 5.04
C THR A 222 21.40 1.54 5.26
N ILE A 223 21.98 0.59 4.53
CA ILE A 223 23.42 0.35 4.53
C ILE A 223 24.06 1.23 3.44
N LYS A 224 24.90 2.18 3.86
CA LYS A 224 25.60 3.09 2.97
C LYS A 224 26.99 2.58 2.63
N VAL A 225 27.20 2.19 1.38
CA VAL A 225 28.48 1.79 0.80
C VAL A 225 29.30 3.04 0.47
N VAL A 226 30.37 3.27 1.22
CA VAL A 226 31.28 4.42 1.03
C VAL A 226 32.40 4.12 0.02
N SER A 227 32.69 2.83 -0.21
CA SER A 227 33.57 2.35 -1.27
C SER A 227 33.17 0.97 -1.79
N GLY A 228 33.14 0.81 -3.12
CA GLY A 228 32.85 -0.45 -3.81
C GLY A 228 33.94 -0.78 -4.83
N LEU A 229 33.59 -0.95 -6.10
CA LEU A 229 34.58 -1.17 -7.16
C LEU A 229 35.51 0.05 -7.31
N ARG A 230 36.82 -0.19 -7.31
CA ARG A 230 37.84 0.84 -7.56
C ARG A 230 38.64 0.52 -8.82
N ASN A 231 38.90 1.54 -9.62
CA ASN A 231 39.84 1.42 -10.74
C ASN A 231 41.31 1.49 -10.26
N LYS A 232 42.24 1.02 -11.09
CA LYS A 232 43.69 0.98 -10.79
C LYS A 232 44.25 2.33 -10.37
N ALA A 233 43.90 3.41 -11.10
CA ALA A 233 44.43 4.74 -10.82
C ALA A 233 43.93 5.29 -9.46
N GLY A 234 42.65 5.10 -9.16
CA GLY A 234 42.04 5.46 -7.89
C GLY A 234 42.67 4.69 -6.72
N GLN A 235 42.86 3.38 -6.87
CA GLN A 235 43.53 2.56 -5.86
C GLN A 235 44.98 2.98 -5.64
N ALA A 236 45.76 3.22 -6.71
CA ALA A 236 47.14 3.72 -6.57
C ALA A 236 47.20 5.11 -5.91
N SER A 237 46.27 6.01 -6.26
CA SER A 237 46.16 7.33 -5.65
C SER A 237 45.83 7.25 -4.16
N ALA A 238 44.92 6.36 -3.78
CA ALA A 238 44.58 6.07 -2.39
C ALA A 238 45.82 5.53 -1.64
N MET A 239 46.53 4.57 -2.25
CA MET A 239 47.78 4.05 -1.69
C MET A 239 48.84 5.11 -1.45
N TYR A 240 49.04 6.02 -2.41
CA TYR A 240 49.97 7.14 -2.26
C TYR A 240 49.63 8.01 -1.05
N ASN A 241 48.34 8.40 -0.92
CA ASN A 241 47.90 9.26 0.18
C ASN A 241 48.06 8.60 1.56
N GLY A 242 47.92 7.27 1.62
CA GLY A 242 48.08 6.50 2.85
C GLY A 242 49.46 5.87 3.06
N TRP A 243 50.41 6.09 2.15
CA TRP A 243 51.63 5.28 2.02
C TRP A 243 52.44 5.21 3.31
N ALA A 244 52.89 6.37 3.82
CA ALA A 244 53.69 6.43 5.05
C ALA A 244 52.92 5.92 6.28
N LYS A 245 51.62 6.24 6.38
CA LYS A 245 50.77 5.82 7.49
C LYS A 245 50.63 4.30 7.54
N HIS A 246 50.27 3.66 6.43
CA HIS A 246 50.02 2.23 6.40
C HIS A 246 51.31 1.40 6.41
N LEU A 247 52.45 1.94 5.93
CA LEU A 247 53.73 1.23 6.06
C LEU A 247 54.30 1.31 7.48
N ASN A 248 54.27 2.47 8.13
CA ASN A 248 54.89 2.65 9.44
C ASN A 248 54.06 2.05 10.58
N LYS A 249 52.73 2.19 10.51
CA LYS A 249 51.84 1.88 11.63
C LYS A 249 51.74 0.39 11.93
N TYR A 250 51.78 -0.47 10.92
CA TYR A 250 51.45 -1.88 11.10
C TYR A 250 52.69 -2.79 11.27
N GLY A 251 53.89 -2.23 11.44
CA GLY A 251 55.11 -2.99 11.74
C GLY A 251 55.42 -4.09 10.72
N LYS A 252 56.19 -5.13 11.08
CA LYS A 252 56.46 -6.31 10.22
C LYS A 252 55.20 -7.14 9.88
N ASN A 253 54.08 -6.91 10.57
CA ASN A 253 52.86 -7.72 10.50
C ASN A 253 51.67 -6.96 9.87
N GLY A 254 51.94 -5.92 9.08
CA GLY A 254 50.90 -5.05 8.54
C GLY A 254 50.30 -5.48 7.21
N ASP A 255 49.00 -5.76 7.22
CA ASP A 255 48.29 -6.44 6.13
C ASP A 255 47.91 -5.56 4.93
N ILE A 256 47.81 -4.23 5.05
CA ILE A 256 47.18 -3.42 3.98
C ILE A 256 48.06 -3.34 2.71
N TYR A 257 49.39 -3.27 2.86
CA TYR A 257 50.36 -3.30 1.73
C TYR A 257 51.39 -4.42 1.89
N TRP A 258 50.98 -5.56 2.44
CA TRP A 258 51.89 -6.70 2.64
C TRP A 258 52.58 -7.14 1.35
N PHE A 259 51.92 -6.98 0.18
CA PHE A 259 52.45 -7.46 -1.09
C PHE A 259 53.77 -6.79 -1.46
N VAL A 260 53.93 -5.47 -1.31
CA VAL A 260 55.19 -4.77 -1.67
C VAL A 260 56.38 -5.22 -0.81
N ARG A 261 56.12 -5.87 0.32
CA ARG A 261 57.17 -6.36 1.23
C ARG A 261 57.70 -7.74 0.89
N GLN A 262 57.04 -8.47 0.00
CA GLN A 262 57.58 -9.76 -0.44
C GLN A 262 58.91 -9.53 -1.15
N SER A 263 59.87 -10.45 -0.99
CA SER A 263 61.22 -10.33 -1.56
C SER A 263 61.20 -10.02 -3.07
N LYS A 264 60.28 -10.65 -3.81
CA LYS A 264 60.10 -10.44 -5.25
C LYS A 264 59.57 -9.06 -5.68
N TYR A 265 59.15 -8.21 -4.75
CA TYR A 265 58.64 -6.86 -5.04
C TYR A 265 59.44 -5.75 -4.34
N GLN A 266 60.65 -6.06 -3.85
CA GLN A 266 61.50 -5.07 -3.16
C GLN A 266 61.91 -3.90 -4.09
N ASP A 267 62.18 -4.16 -5.36
CA ASP A 267 62.50 -3.10 -6.34
C ASP A 267 61.30 -2.17 -6.55
N LEU A 268 60.10 -2.74 -6.71
CA LEU A 268 58.86 -1.97 -6.79
C LEU A 268 58.64 -1.14 -5.53
N TRP A 269 58.86 -1.72 -4.35
CA TRP A 269 58.71 -0.98 -3.10
C TRP A 269 59.66 0.23 -3.06
N LYS A 270 60.94 0.03 -3.36
CA LYS A 270 61.94 1.10 -3.37
C LYS A 270 61.53 2.23 -4.32
N GLU A 271 61.12 1.90 -5.55
CA GLU A 271 60.66 2.91 -6.50
C GLU A 271 59.43 3.69 -6.00
N LEU A 272 58.46 3.00 -5.40
CA LEU A 272 57.28 3.63 -4.83
C LEU A 272 57.63 4.55 -3.65
N ASP A 273 58.59 4.14 -2.83
CA ASP A 273 59.08 4.94 -1.70
C ASP A 273 59.82 6.19 -2.18
N ASP A 274 60.68 6.06 -3.20
CA ASP A 274 61.38 7.16 -3.85
C ASP A 274 60.38 8.16 -4.45
N PHE A 275 59.34 7.68 -5.16
CA PHE A 275 58.28 8.56 -5.67
C PHE A 275 57.51 9.26 -4.55
N HIS A 276 57.22 8.57 -3.45
CA HIS A 276 56.51 9.17 -2.32
C HIS A 276 57.38 10.21 -1.59
N ALA A 277 58.65 9.92 -1.33
CA ALA A 277 59.62 10.84 -0.72
C ALA A 277 59.81 12.10 -1.57
N ALA A 278 59.85 11.95 -2.89
CA ALA A 278 59.92 13.05 -3.86
C ALA A 278 58.58 13.81 -4.04
N LYS A 279 57.53 13.44 -3.30
CA LYS A 279 56.15 13.95 -3.45
C LYS A 279 55.59 13.83 -4.88
N ASN A 280 56.07 12.86 -5.66
CA ASN A 280 55.70 12.63 -7.06
C ASN A 280 54.55 11.62 -7.18
N LYS A 281 53.33 12.09 -6.91
CA LYS A 281 52.11 11.27 -6.99
C LYS A 281 51.88 10.68 -8.39
N ALA A 282 52.14 11.44 -9.44
CA ALA A 282 51.93 10.98 -10.82
C ALA A 282 52.87 9.81 -11.17
N GLY A 283 54.15 9.93 -10.79
CA GLY A 283 55.15 8.87 -10.93
C GLY A 283 54.77 7.61 -10.14
N PHE A 284 54.33 7.78 -8.88
CA PHE A 284 53.85 6.68 -8.05
C PHE A 284 52.68 5.93 -8.70
N VAL A 285 51.65 6.66 -9.16
CA VAL A 285 50.46 6.07 -9.79
C VAL A 285 50.83 5.35 -11.08
N LYS A 286 51.72 5.93 -11.89
CA LYS A 286 52.23 5.28 -13.11
C LYS A 286 52.98 3.98 -12.76
N CYS A 287 53.92 4.03 -11.82
CA CYS A 287 54.69 2.87 -11.37
C CYS A 287 53.77 1.73 -10.89
N MET A 288 52.77 2.05 -10.07
CA MET A 288 51.75 1.07 -9.65
C MET A 288 50.99 0.46 -10.84
N LYS A 289 50.55 1.27 -11.81
CA LYS A 289 49.85 0.76 -12.99
C LYS A 289 50.68 -0.24 -13.78
N ASP A 290 51.95 0.07 -13.96
CA ASP A 290 52.85 -0.69 -14.82
C ASP A 290 53.36 -1.97 -14.14
N LYS A 291 53.60 -1.93 -12.82
CA LYS A 291 54.35 -2.98 -12.11
C LYS A 291 53.57 -3.72 -11.02
N ALA A 292 52.45 -3.18 -10.52
CA ALA A 292 51.80 -3.77 -9.36
C ALA A 292 51.08 -5.09 -9.69
N PRO A 293 51.19 -6.11 -8.81
CA PRO A 293 50.43 -7.35 -8.91
C PRO A 293 48.98 -7.11 -8.49
N TRP A 294 48.19 -6.47 -9.35
CA TRP A 294 46.87 -5.93 -9.03
C TRP A 294 45.90 -6.91 -8.35
N GLY A 295 45.97 -8.22 -8.63
CA GLY A 295 45.18 -9.25 -7.93
C GLY A 295 45.52 -9.42 -6.44
N SER A 296 46.69 -8.97 -6.00
CA SER A 296 47.14 -8.98 -4.60
C SER A 296 47.03 -7.62 -3.92
N VAL A 297 46.69 -6.55 -4.67
CA VAL A 297 46.65 -5.18 -4.15
C VAL A 297 45.38 -4.91 -3.36
N SER A 298 44.20 -5.19 -3.93
CA SER A 298 42.92 -4.96 -3.24
C SER A 298 41.78 -5.71 -3.91
N ARG A 299 40.89 -6.30 -3.10
CA ARG A 299 39.64 -6.93 -3.56
C ARG A 299 38.60 -5.92 -4.04
N HIS A 300 38.74 -4.63 -3.70
CA HIS A 300 37.92 -3.57 -4.29
C HIS A 300 38.09 -3.48 -5.81
N MET A 301 39.20 -3.97 -6.37
CA MET A 301 39.42 -3.88 -7.81
C MET A 301 38.66 -4.91 -8.63
N THR A 302 38.22 -5.98 -7.98
CA THR A 302 37.44 -7.06 -8.60
C THR A 302 35.97 -7.02 -8.15
N GLY A 303 35.57 -5.97 -7.43
CA GLY A 303 34.23 -5.85 -6.84
C GLY A 303 33.99 -6.82 -5.68
N GLN A 304 35.02 -7.49 -5.18
CA GLN A 304 34.94 -8.52 -4.15
C GLN A 304 35.04 -7.98 -2.71
N ALA A 305 35.01 -6.66 -2.56
CA ALA A 305 35.00 -6.00 -1.28
C ALA A 305 34.14 -4.73 -1.30
N VAL A 306 33.64 -4.36 -0.13
CA VAL A 306 32.89 -3.13 0.13
C VAL A 306 33.34 -2.52 1.46
N ASP A 307 33.37 -1.20 1.48
CA ASP A 307 33.50 -0.42 2.70
C ASP A 307 32.14 0.22 2.97
N ILE A 308 31.59 0.01 4.17
CA ILE A 308 30.35 0.64 4.60
C ILE A 308 30.62 1.69 5.69
N SER A 309 29.72 2.67 5.80
CA SER A 309 29.83 3.78 6.74
C SER A 309 30.03 3.31 8.19
N THR A 310 30.86 4.01 8.98
CA THR A 310 30.95 3.78 10.44
C THR A 310 29.70 4.17 11.21
N SER A 311 28.74 4.83 10.57
CA SER A 311 27.42 5.09 11.15
C SER A 311 26.49 3.88 11.08
N THR A 312 26.87 2.79 10.42
CA THR A 312 26.07 1.57 10.37
C THR A 312 25.95 0.94 11.76
N ASP A 313 24.75 0.46 12.10
CA ASP A 313 24.46 -0.16 13.39
C ASP A 313 25.39 -1.35 13.67
N LYS A 314 25.88 -1.47 14.91
CA LYS A 314 26.79 -2.56 15.33
C LYS A 314 26.17 -3.95 15.17
N LYS A 315 24.86 -4.08 15.31
CA LYS A 315 24.11 -5.32 15.07
C LYS A 315 24.18 -5.74 13.61
N ILE A 316 23.99 -4.80 12.70
CA ILE A 316 24.14 -5.03 11.25
C ILE A 316 25.58 -5.42 10.92
N ILE A 317 26.57 -4.72 11.46
CA ILE A 317 27.99 -5.05 11.25
C ILE A 317 28.27 -6.49 11.70
N LYS A 318 27.74 -6.89 12.87
CA LYS A 318 27.88 -8.26 13.38
C LYS A 318 27.17 -9.28 12.50
N ALA A 319 25.94 -9.00 12.03
CA ALA A 319 25.20 -9.86 11.12
C ALA A 319 25.92 -10.02 9.76
N LEU A 320 26.43 -8.94 9.18
CA LEU A 320 27.25 -8.96 7.98
C LEU A 320 28.54 -9.77 8.19
N GLY A 321 29.19 -9.64 9.35
CA GLY A 321 30.38 -10.39 9.72
C GLY A 321 30.14 -11.90 9.90
N MET A 322 28.88 -12.32 10.02
CA MET A 322 28.50 -13.74 9.98
C MET A 322 28.34 -14.26 8.53
N CYS A 323 28.17 -13.36 7.56
CA CYS A 323 27.92 -13.70 6.16
C CYS A 323 29.14 -13.46 5.25
N MET A 324 30.05 -12.59 5.67
CA MET A 324 31.23 -12.13 4.93
C MET A 324 32.39 -11.92 5.89
N ARG A 325 33.62 -11.90 5.38
CA ARG A 325 34.78 -11.57 6.21
C ARG A 325 34.72 -10.10 6.61
N TYR A 326 34.74 -9.83 7.90
CA TYR A 326 34.80 -8.48 8.45
C TYR A 326 36.24 -8.10 8.82
N LEU A 327 36.66 -6.90 8.42
CA LEU A 327 37.90 -6.27 8.89
C LEU A 327 37.58 -4.91 9.50
N ALA A 328 37.97 -4.73 10.76
CA ALA A 328 37.81 -3.46 11.44
C ALA A 328 38.91 -2.49 11.02
N GLU A 329 38.56 -1.47 10.23
CA GLU A 329 39.49 -0.42 9.81
C GLU A 329 39.29 0.84 10.68
N THR A 330 39.68 0.74 11.95
CA THR A 330 39.52 1.80 12.96
C THR A 330 40.24 3.10 12.59
N ASP A 331 41.27 2.98 11.76
CA ASP A 331 42.08 4.09 11.25
C ASP A 331 41.67 4.61 9.87
N GLY A 332 40.62 4.01 9.30
CA GLY A 332 40.14 4.26 7.94
C GLY A 332 40.87 3.46 6.86
N ASN A 333 40.18 3.34 5.73
CA ASN A 333 40.66 2.65 4.53
C ASN A 333 41.80 3.40 3.83
N SER A 334 42.24 2.88 2.69
CA SER A 334 43.25 3.54 1.85
C SER A 334 42.85 4.93 1.35
N GLU A 335 41.57 5.31 1.39
CA GLU A 335 41.10 6.66 1.07
C GLU A 335 41.08 7.59 2.30
N GLY A 336 41.47 7.09 3.48
CA GLY A 336 41.44 7.82 4.75
C GLY A 336 40.04 7.91 5.38
N ILE A 337 39.06 7.19 4.84
CA ILE A 337 37.67 7.19 5.31
C ILE A 337 37.54 6.10 6.37
N LYS A 338 37.07 6.45 7.57
CA LYS A 338 36.70 5.45 8.58
C LYS A 338 35.51 4.63 8.06
N CYS A 339 35.65 3.31 8.03
CA CYS A 339 34.63 2.41 7.51
C CYS A 339 34.71 1.02 8.15
N HIS A 340 33.69 0.21 7.86
CA HIS A 340 33.69 -1.23 8.11
C HIS A 340 33.94 -1.94 6.78
N HIS A 341 35.05 -2.67 6.71
CA HIS A 341 35.44 -3.37 5.49
C HIS A 341 34.89 -4.79 5.49
N PHE A 342 34.29 -5.19 4.38
CA PHE A 342 33.81 -6.55 4.15
C PHE A 342 34.33 -7.08 2.82
N ASP A 343 34.79 -8.33 2.81
CA ASP A 343 35.28 -8.99 1.61
C ASP A 343 34.85 -10.47 1.53
N ASP A 344 35.05 -11.08 0.35
CA ASP A 344 34.74 -12.49 0.10
C ASP A 344 35.93 -13.45 0.33
N LYS A 345 37.00 -13.03 1.01
CA LYS A 345 38.25 -13.81 1.12
C LYS A 345 38.06 -15.15 1.83
N THR A 346 37.14 -15.24 2.78
CA THR A 346 36.79 -16.49 3.48
C THR A 346 35.52 -17.14 2.92
N GLY A 347 35.05 -16.70 1.75
CA GLY A 347 33.77 -17.10 1.17
C GLY A 347 32.61 -16.20 1.59
N LEU A 348 31.49 -16.35 0.88
CA LEU A 348 30.23 -15.67 1.15
C LEU A 348 29.19 -16.70 1.59
N VAL A 349 28.41 -16.39 2.62
CA VAL A 349 27.23 -17.20 2.98
C VAL A 349 26.02 -16.66 2.21
N TRP A 350 25.75 -17.26 1.05
CA TRP A 350 24.61 -16.88 0.20
C TRP A 350 24.02 -18.11 -0.53
N PRO A 351 22.68 -18.32 -0.52
CA PRO A 351 21.68 -17.54 0.23
C PRO A 351 21.89 -17.63 1.75
N ILE A 352 21.43 -16.63 2.51
CA ILE A 352 21.57 -16.62 3.98
C ILE A 352 20.59 -17.66 4.55
N PRO A 353 21.06 -18.75 5.18
CA PRO A 353 20.17 -19.78 5.68
C PRO A 353 19.40 -19.29 6.90
N GLU A 354 18.17 -19.78 7.08
CA GLU A 354 17.28 -19.39 8.18
C GLU A 354 17.92 -19.60 9.57
N SER A 355 18.70 -20.68 9.72
CA SER A 355 19.44 -20.97 10.95
C SER A 355 20.50 -19.92 11.30
N LEU A 356 21.00 -19.18 10.30
CA LEU A 356 21.91 -18.06 10.49
C LEU A 356 21.14 -16.76 10.73
N ARG A 357 20.06 -16.51 9.99
CA ARG A 357 19.18 -15.34 10.19
C ARG A 357 18.66 -15.25 11.64
N LYS A 358 18.24 -16.37 12.22
CA LYS A 358 17.81 -16.47 13.62
C LYS A 358 18.88 -16.10 14.66
N LYS A 359 20.16 -16.06 14.27
CA LYS A 359 21.29 -15.68 15.13
C LYS A 359 21.71 -14.22 14.95
N PHE A 360 21.08 -13.48 14.04
CA PHE A 360 21.32 -12.05 13.90
C PHE A 360 20.94 -11.33 15.21
N PRO A 361 21.78 -10.40 15.69
CA PRO A 361 21.63 -9.73 16.99
C PRO A 361 20.56 -8.64 17.02
#